data_AF-A0A7S2W675-F1
#
_entry.id   AF-A0A7S2W675-F1
#
_cell.length_a   1.000
_cell.length_b   1.000
_cell.length_c   1.000
_cell.angle_alpha   90.00
_cell.angle_beta   90.00
_cell.angle_gamma   90.00
#
_symmetry.space_group_name_H-M   'P 1'
#
loop_
_entity.id
_entity.type
_entity.pdbx_description
1 polymer ?
#
loop_
_entity_poly.entity_id
_entity_poly.type
_entity_poly.pdbx_seq_one_letter_code
_entity_poly.pdbx_strand_id
1 'polypeptide(L)'
;DKEDVVDVKALLLPPAPHPLDSINCTRSKFSVSYSRGALEGWVKQPSPCCAAASMAGAWNAVMRLHRSAPDALSHLEAVPIFADIQRELTMAKQARLERLLGAPLEPLKTQVIAALAAEGKRLGGKNDEAA
;
A
#
# COMPACT_ATOMS: atom_id res chain seq x y z
N ASP A 1 -10.36 -10.15 -14.83
CA ASP A 1 -9.77 -9.78 -13.52
C ASP A 1 -9.82 -10.97 -12.59
N LYS A 2 -8.73 -11.73 -12.50
CA LYS A 2 -8.54 -12.62 -11.37
C LYS A 2 -7.98 -11.72 -10.29
N GLU A 3 -8.75 -11.45 -9.25
CA GLU A 3 -8.23 -10.79 -8.05
C GLU A 3 -6.94 -11.51 -7.66
N ASP A 4 -5.87 -10.75 -7.44
CA ASP A 4 -4.67 -11.28 -6.79
C ASP A 4 -5.15 -11.87 -5.46
N VAL A 5 -5.25 -13.19 -5.39
CA VAL A 5 -5.62 -13.89 -4.17
C VAL A 5 -4.43 -13.70 -3.25
N VAL A 6 -4.50 -12.62 -2.45
CA VAL A 6 -3.50 -12.28 -1.46
C VAL A 6 -3.30 -13.52 -0.60
N ASP A 7 -2.08 -14.07 -0.62
CA ASP A 7 -1.74 -15.17 0.28
C ASP A 7 -1.77 -14.61 1.70
N VAL A 8 -2.91 -14.84 2.35
CA VAL A 8 -3.20 -14.39 3.70
C VAL A 8 -2.14 -14.90 4.68
N LYS A 9 -1.50 -16.05 4.41
CA LYS A 9 -0.40 -16.54 5.26
C LYS A 9 0.84 -15.68 5.11
N ALA A 10 1.22 -15.34 3.88
CA ALA A 10 2.36 -14.46 3.61
C ALA A 10 2.13 -13.03 4.15
N LEU A 11 0.88 -12.56 4.17
CA LEU A 11 0.53 -11.26 4.73
C LEU A 11 0.61 -11.22 6.26
N LEU A 12 0.20 -12.30 6.93
CA LEU A 12 0.03 -12.33 8.39
C LEU A 12 1.26 -12.85 9.15
N LEU A 13 2.19 -13.50 8.48
CA LEU A 13 3.39 -14.09 9.09
C LEU A 13 4.64 -13.35 8.60
N PRO A 14 5.40 -12.68 9.47
CA PRO A 14 6.64 -12.02 9.07
C PRO A 14 7.67 -13.04 8.55
N PRO A 15 8.56 -12.65 7.62
CA PRO A 15 9.55 -13.55 7.00
C PRO A 15 10.74 -13.92 7.90
N ALA A 16 10.73 -13.52 9.18
CA ALA A 16 11.81 -13.75 10.14
C ALA A 16 11.53 -15.01 11.00
N PRO A 17 12.57 -15.64 11.61
CA PRO A 17 12.34 -16.67 12.63
C PRO A 17 11.42 -16.09 13.71
N HIS A 18 10.31 -16.79 13.97
CA HIS A 18 9.25 -16.25 14.78
C HIS A 18 9.76 -16.14 16.24
N PRO A 19 9.36 -15.11 17.00
CA PRO A 19 9.62 -15.04 18.45
C PRO A 19 9.06 -16.25 19.24
N LEU A 20 8.23 -17.06 18.58
CA LEU A 20 7.64 -18.30 19.10
C LEU A 20 8.53 -19.54 18.85
N ASP A 21 9.55 -19.45 18.01
CA ASP A 21 10.50 -20.54 17.75
C ASP A 21 11.52 -20.72 18.90
N SER A 22 11.75 -19.67 19.70
CA SER A 22 12.65 -19.65 20.85
C SER A 22 11.95 -19.98 22.18
N ILE A 23 10.62 -20.00 22.20
CA ILE A 23 9.84 -20.43 23.35
C ILE A 23 9.53 -21.91 23.12
N ASN A 24 10.04 -22.77 24.00
CA ASN A 24 9.75 -24.22 24.02
C ASN A 24 8.28 -24.45 24.45
N CYS A 25 7.35 -23.83 23.73
CA CYS A 25 5.94 -23.77 24.00
C CYS A 25 5.26 -24.85 23.15
N THR A 26 4.70 -25.85 23.80
CA THR A 26 3.84 -26.88 23.22
C THR A 26 2.51 -26.34 22.66
N ARG A 27 2.42 -25.04 22.32
CA ARG A 27 1.21 -24.42 21.77
C ARG A 27 1.32 -24.24 20.25
N SER A 28 1.09 -25.34 19.53
CA SER A 28 0.99 -25.38 18.06
C SER A 28 -0.29 -24.73 17.50
N LYS A 29 -0.82 -23.67 18.11
CA LYS A 29 -2.13 -23.10 17.73
C LYS A 29 -2.03 -21.59 17.59
N PHE A 30 -1.44 -21.17 16.48
CA PHE A 30 -1.63 -19.84 15.94
C PHE A 30 -2.92 -19.84 15.11
N SER A 31 -3.86 -18.97 15.46
CA SER A 31 -5.07 -18.74 14.68
C SER A 31 -5.27 -17.24 14.48
N VAL A 32 -5.43 -16.82 13.23
CA VAL A 32 -5.90 -15.46 12.92
C VAL A 32 -7.38 -15.53 12.60
N SER A 33 -8.18 -14.75 13.30
CA SER A 33 -9.60 -14.57 13.03
C SER A 33 -9.83 -13.15 12.53
N TYR A 34 -10.55 -13.01 11.43
CA TYR A 34 -10.97 -11.72 10.90
C TYR A 34 -12.47 -11.75 10.59
N SER A 35 -13.10 -10.58 10.66
CA SER A 35 -14.50 -10.46 10.24
C SER A 35 -14.54 -10.30 8.72
N ARG A 36 -15.04 -11.33 8.03
CA ARG A 36 -15.24 -11.27 6.58
C ARG A 36 -16.18 -10.12 6.18
N GLY A 37 -17.26 -9.89 6.94
CA GLY A 37 -18.18 -8.78 6.69
C GLY A 37 -17.52 -7.40 6.87
N ALA A 38 -16.57 -7.26 7.80
CA ALA A 38 -15.80 -6.02 7.93
C ALA A 38 -14.82 -5.83 6.75
N LEU A 39 -14.22 -6.92 6.26
CA LEU A 39 -13.32 -6.90 5.10
C LEU A 39 -14.09 -6.56 3.81
N GLU A 40 -15.23 -7.21 3.59
CA GLU A 40 -16.09 -7.01 2.41
C GLU A 40 -16.82 -5.66 2.46
N GLY A 41 -17.16 -5.18 3.67
CA GLY A 41 -17.74 -3.86 3.89
C GLY A 41 -16.72 -2.72 3.86
N TRP A 42 -15.42 -3.00 3.71
CA TRP A 42 -14.39 -1.97 3.71
C TRP A 42 -14.46 -1.11 2.45
N VAL A 43 -14.87 0.15 2.62
CA VAL A 43 -14.94 1.12 1.53
C VAL A 43 -13.55 1.67 1.24
N LYS A 44 -13.13 1.55 -0.04
CA LYS A 44 -11.90 2.18 -0.54
C LYS A 44 -11.94 3.68 -0.24
N GLN A 45 -10.99 4.16 0.55
CA GLN A 45 -10.91 5.58 0.91
C GLN A 45 -10.53 6.40 -0.33
N PRO A 46 -11.15 7.58 -0.54
CA PRO A 46 -10.94 8.39 -1.73
C PRO A 46 -9.56 9.03 -1.78
N SER A 47 -8.92 9.23 -0.62
CA SER A 47 -7.58 9.81 -0.51
C SER A 47 -6.62 8.87 0.24
N PRO A 48 -5.33 8.86 -0.12
CA PRO A 48 -4.32 8.05 0.55
C PRO A 48 -4.10 8.46 2.01
N CYS A 49 -4.27 9.75 2.33
CA CYS A 49 -4.16 10.25 3.70
C CYS A 49 -5.27 9.69 4.60
N CYS A 50 -6.52 9.62 4.10
CA CYS A 50 -7.64 9.02 4.84
C CYS A 50 -7.47 7.51 5.01
N ALA A 51 -6.97 6.81 3.98
CA ALA A 51 -6.63 5.39 4.06
C ALA A 51 -5.57 5.13 5.15
N ALA A 52 -4.50 5.94 5.13
CA ALA A 52 -3.41 5.88 6.09
C ALA A 52 -3.88 6.16 7.52
N ALA A 53 -4.72 7.17 7.73
CA ALA A 53 -5.30 7.48 9.03
C ALA A 53 -6.19 6.35 9.56
N SER A 54 -7.00 5.74 8.69
CA SER A 54 -7.87 4.61 9.07
C SER A 54 -7.05 3.39 9.48
N MET A 55 -6.00 3.07 8.71
CA MET A 55 -5.07 1.98 9.02
C MET A 55 -4.32 2.23 10.33
N ALA A 56 -3.77 3.43 10.51
CA ALA A 56 -3.05 3.82 11.72
C ALA A 56 -3.96 3.78 12.96
N GLY A 57 -5.20 4.27 12.84
CA GLY A 57 -6.20 4.18 13.90
C GLY A 57 -6.54 2.73 14.26
N ALA A 58 -6.75 1.86 13.28
CA ALA A 58 -7.01 0.45 13.51
C ALA A 58 -5.83 -0.26 14.20
N TRP A 59 -4.60 0.01 13.75
CA TRP A 59 -3.38 -0.53 14.37
C TRP A 59 -3.26 -0.11 15.84
N ASN A 60 -3.39 1.19 16.12
CA ASN A 60 -3.31 1.72 17.47
C ASN A 60 -4.41 1.13 18.38
N ALA A 61 -5.62 0.94 17.86
CA ALA A 61 -6.71 0.31 18.60
C ALA A 61 -6.39 -1.15 18.97
N VAL A 62 -5.86 -1.93 18.04
CA VAL A 62 -5.45 -3.33 18.28
C VAL A 62 -4.31 -3.39 19.31
N MET A 63 -3.34 -2.49 19.19
CA MET A 63 -2.20 -2.39 20.12
C MET A 63 -2.54 -1.70 21.44
N ARG A 64 -3.79 -1.26 21.62
CA ARG A 64 -4.27 -0.52 22.81
C ARG A 64 -3.44 0.74 23.11
N LEU A 65 -2.96 1.40 22.06
CA LEU A 65 -2.18 2.62 22.14
C LEU A 65 -3.11 3.84 22.09
N HIS A 66 -2.91 4.79 23.00
CA HIS A 66 -3.53 6.10 22.88
C HIS A 66 -2.87 6.90 21.75
N ARG A 67 -3.61 7.76 21.05
CA ARG A 67 -3.11 8.57 19.93
C ARG A 67 -1.90 9.48 20.25
N SER A 68 -1.64 9.73 21.52
CA SER A 68 -0.51 10.55 22.01
C SER A 68 0.61 9.70 22.60
N ALA A 69 0.51 8.38 22.56
CA ALA A 69 1.59 7.51 22.99
C ALA A 69 2.79 7.69 22.03
N PRO A 70 4.04 7.66 22.53
CA PRO A 70 5.22 7.80 21.68
C PRO A 70 5.28 6.77 20.54
N ASP A 71 4.77 5.56 20.79
CA ASP A 71 4.78 4.45 19.84
C ASP A 71 3.50 4.35 18.99
N ALA A 72 2.57 5.31 19.11
CA ALA A 72 1.34 5.29 18.31
C ALA A 72 1.63 5.69 16.86
N LEU A 73 1.15 4.86 15.94
CA LEU A 73 1.32 5.08 14.50
C LEU A 73 0.49 6.29 14.04
N SER A 74 1.10 7.16 13.25
CA SER A 74 0.47 8.29 12.57
C SER A 74 0.15 7.96 11.11
N HIS A 75 -0.84 8.66 10.56
CA HIS A 75 -1.13 8.61 9.12
C HIS A 75 0.11 9.01 8.27
N LEU A 76 0.94 9.93 8.77
CA LEU A 76 2.15 10.36 8.07
C LEU A 76 3.18 9.23 7.91
N GLU A 77 3.23 8.30 8.85
CA GLU A 77 4.12 7.13 8.81
C GLU A 77 3.52 6.02 7.94
N ALA A 78 2.20 5.97 7.83
CA ALA A 78 1.48 5.02 7.00
C ALA A 78 1.46 5.41 5.51
N VAL A 79 1.40 6.70 5.15
CA VAL A 79 1.34 7.19 3.76
C VAL A 79 2.48 6.65 2.87
N PRO A 80 3.75 6.61 3.31
CA PRO A 80 4.84 6.02 2.53
C PRO A 80 4.58 4.59 2.07
N ILE A 81 3.97 3.76 2.94
CA ILE A 81 3.62 2.37 2.61
C ILE A 81 2.62 2.33 1.45
N PHE A 82 1.59 3.18 1.46
CA PHE A 82 0.65 3.29 0.35
C PHE A 82 1.32 3.79 -0.94
N ALA A 83 2.27 4.72 -0.83
CA ALA A 83 3.03 5.21 -1.97
C ALA A 83 3.88 4.10 -2.60
N ASP A 84 4.49 3.24 -1.79
CA ASP A 84 5.28 2.11 -2.25
C ASP A 84 4.42 1.05 -2.94
N ILE A 85 3.29 0.65 -2.34
CA ILE A 85 2.32 -0.26 -2.96
C ILE A 85 1.84 0.28 -4.30
N GLN A 86 1.52 1.58 -4.37
CA GLN A 86 1.06 2.19 -5.61
C GLN A 86 2.17 2.24 -6.67
N ARG A 87 3.43 2.40 -6.27
CA ARG A 87 4.59 2.34 -7.17
C ARG A 87 4.75 0.95 -7.78
N GLU A 88 4.68 -0.10 -6.95
CA GLU A 88 4.75 -1.48 -7.39
C GLU A 88 3.62 -1.83 -8.37
N LEU A 89 2.37 -1.46 -8.05
CA LEU A 89 1.23 -1.66 -8.93
C LEU A 89 1.39 -0.93 -10.27
N THR A 90 1.98 0.27 -10.23
CA THR A 90 2.25 1.05 -11.44
C THR A 90 3.32 0.37 -12.30
N MET A 91 4.40 -0.10 -11.69
CA MET A 91 5.46 -0.85 -12.38
C MET A 91 4.93 -2.15 -13.00
N ALA A 92 4.12 -2.91 -12.26
CA ALA A 92 3.50 -4.14 -12.76
C ALA A 92 2.57 -3.88 -13.95
N LYS A 93 1.76 -2.81 -13.89
CA LYS A 93 0.91 -2.39 -15.02
C LYS A 93 1.73 -1.93 -16.21
N GLN A 94 2.80 -1.18 -15.99
CA GLN A 94 3.71 -0.76 -17.05
C GLN A 94 4.35 -1.97 -17.75
N ALA A 95 4.96 -2.88 -16.99
CA ALA A 95 5.58 -4.09 -17.51
C ALA A 95 4.59 -4.98 -18.27
N ARG A 96 3.35 -5.10 -17.77
CA ARG A 96 2.29 -5.83 -18.48
C ARG A 96 1.96 -5.18 -19.82
N LEU A 97 1.85 -3.85 -19.86
CA LEU A 97 1.52 -3.14 -21.09
C LEU A 97 2.66 -3.22 -22.11
N GLU A 98 3.92 -3.07 -21.68
CA GLU A 98 5.11 -3.25 -22.53
C GLU A 98 5.14 -4.66 -23.14
N ARG A 99 4.82 -5.69 -22.35
CA ARG A 99 4.72 -7.07 -22.84
C ARG A 99 3.60 -7.25 -23.87
N LEU A 100 2.46 -6.58 -23.70
CA LEU A 100 1.34 -6.66 -24.65
C LEU A 100 1.64 -5.91 -25.96
N LEU A 101 2.36 -4.79 -25.88
CA LEU A 101 2.77 -4.01 -27.04
C LEU A 101 3.98 -4.60 -27.77
N GLY A 102 4.77 -5.44 -27.09
CA GLY A 102 6.03 -5.97 -27.62
C GLY A 102 7.13 -4.91 -27.73
N ALA A 103 6.99 -3.78 -27.03
CA ALA A 103 7.90 -2.65 -27.09
C ALA A 103 7.91 -1.87 -25.76
N PRO A 104 9.01 -1.20 -25.41
CA PRO A 104 9.09 -0.37 -24.21
C PRO A 104 8.20 0.88 -24.32
N LEU A 105 7.63 1.32 -23.20
CA LEU A 105 6.75 2.50 -23.16
C LEU A 105 7.50 3.82 -23.05
N GLU A 106 8.81 3.78 -22.75
CA GLU A 106 9.63 4.97 -22.50
C GLU A 106 9.58 6.03 -23.63
N PRO A 107 9.59 5.67 -24.93
CA PRO A 107 9.46 6.64 -26.02
C PRO A 107 8.11 7.38 -25.99
N LEU A 108 7.02 6.66 -25.74
CA LEU A 108 5.68 7.23 -25.63
C LEU A 108 5.58 8.15 -24.42
N LYS A 109 6.12 7.71 -23.27
CA LYS A 109 6.15 8.50 -22.04
C LYS A 109 6.90 9.82 -22.24
N THR A 110 8.03 9.77 -22.94
CA THR A 110 8.83 10.96 -23.29
C THR A 110 8.04 11.93 -24.15
N GLN A 111 7.35 11.44 -25.19
CA GLN A 111 6.51 12.28 -26.05
C GLN A 111 5.34 12.91 -25.29
N VAL A 112 4.67 12.16 -24.41
CA VAL A 112 3.57 12.67 -23.58
C VAL A 112 4.08 13.76 -22.63
N ILE A 113 5.23 13.55 -21.97
CA ILE A 113 5.82 14.57 -21.10
C ILE A 113 6.18 15.83 -21.88
N ALA A 114 6.77 15.69 -23.07
CA ALA A 114 7.11 16.82 -23.93
C ALA A 114 5.87 17.59 -24.39
N ALA A 115 4.80 16.90 -24.78
CA ALA A 115 3.53 17.50 -25.17
C ALA A 115 2.87 18.25 -23.99
N LEU A 116 2.84 17.65 -22.80
CA LEU A 116 2.34 18.30 -21.60
C LEU A 116 3.16 19.55 -21.25
N ALA A 117 4.48 19.49 -21.36
CA ALA A 117 5.36 20.63 -21.12
C ALA A 117 5.13 21.77 -22.12
N ALA A 118 4.86 21.46 -23.40
CA ALA A 118 4.49 22.46 -24.40
C ALA A 118 3.16 23.17 -24.08
N GLU A 119 2.26 22.49 -23.36
CA GLU A 119 1.02 23.07 -22.82
C GLU A 119 1.20 23.75 -21.46
N GLY A 120 2.43 23.84 -20.93
CA GLY A 120 2.71 24.39 -19.59
C GLY A 120 2.23 23.49 -18.44
N LYS A 121 1.89 22.23 -18.72
CA LYS A 121 1.38 21.25 -17.76
C LYS A 121 2.47 20.26 -17.36
N ARG A 122 2.30 19.64 -16.19
CA ARG A 122 3.17 18.57 -15.71
C ARG A 122 2.36 17.33 -15.37
N LEU A 123 2.93 16.17 -15.69
CA LEU A 123 2.35 14.89 -15.30
C LEU A 123 2.29 14.79 -13.77
N GLY A 124 1.11 14.48 -13.23
CA GLY A 124 0.89 14.38 -11.78
C GLY A 124 0.40 15.67 -11.10
N GLY A 125 0.13 16.74 -11.84
CA GLY A 125 -0.69 17.85 -11.37
C GLY A 125 -0.11 18.71 -10.23
N LYS A 126 1.19 18.63 -9.94
CA LYS A 126 1.84 19.62 -9.06
C LYS A 126 2.09 20.89 -9.86
N ASN A 127 1.27 21.91 -9.61
CA ASN A 127 1.62 23.29 -9.93
C ASN A 127 2.70 23.72 -8.93
N ASP A 128 3.80 24.30 -9.40
CA ASP A 128 4.87 24.87 -8.54
C ASP A 128 4.42 26.17 -7.82
N GLU A 129 3.11 26.44 -7.71
CA GLU A 129 2.54 27.61 -7.04
C GLU A 129 1.73 27.18 -5.81
N ALA A 130 2.46 26.75 -4.78
CA ALA A 130 2.01 26.83 -3.40
C ALA A 130 3.26 27.03 -2.53
N ALA A 131 3.85 28.23 -2.66
CA ALA A 131 4.74 28.82 -1.68
C ALA A 131 3.90 29.52 -0.61
#